data_AF-L0HKD0-F1
#
_entry.id   AF-L0HKD0-F1
#
_cell.length_a   1.000
_cell.length_b   1.000
_cell.length_c   1.000
_cell.angle_alpha   90.00
_cell.angle_beta   90.00
_cell.angle_gamma   90.00
#
_symmetry.space_group_name_H-M   'P 1'
#
loop_
_entity.id
_entity.type
_entity.pdbx_description
1 polymer ?
#
loop_
_entity_poly.entity_id
_entity_poly.type
_entity_poly.pdbx_seq_one_letter_code
_entity_poly.pdbx_strand_id
1 'polypeptide(L)'
;MTQEVRETIGEMISLLWARSFEDYLSSSAFIRFLLDHELCDEWRKYLELGRDNPALYGSSVWNYAFTRFLEHLHHHLPERFLFLFSRLLADFSRGISCDLPVDEIRSALLRLGYPAQKIDTALIVLKKTQVPDPGR
;
A
#
# COMPACT_ATOMS: atom_id res chain seq x y z
N MET A 1 -13.29 16.55 2.83
CA MET A 1 -13.14 15.23 2.19
C MET A 1 -11.70 14.89 1.81
N THR A 2 -10.96 15.70 1.06
CA THR A 2 -9.58 15.34 0.63
C THR A 2 -8.55 15.27 1.77
N GLN A 3 -8.75 16.02 2.87
CA GLN A 3 -7.84 16.04 4.00
C GLN A 3 -7.96 14.77 4.86
N GLU A 4 -9.19 14.36 5.20
CA GLU A 4 -9.45 13.13 5.97
C GLU A 4 -8.96 11.87 5.26
N VAL A 5 -9.11 11.82 3.92
CA VAL A 5 -8.56 10.75 3.08
C VAL A 5 -7.03 10.71 3.19
N ARG A 6 -6.37 11.86 3.07
CA ARG A 6 -4.92 11.95 3.18
C ARG A 6 -4.43 11.51 4.55
N GLU A 7 -5.09 11.97 5.61
CA GLU A 7 -4.76 11.60 6.99
C GLU A 7 -4.89 10.08 7.18
N THR A 8 -6.02 9.51 6.74
CA THR A 8 -6.27 8.07 6.84
C THR A 8 -5.25 7.25 6.04
N ILE A 9 -4.89 7.68 4.83
CA ILE A 9 -3.84 7.03 4.02
C ILE A 9 -2.47 7.16 4.69
N GLY A 10 -2.15 8.35 5.22
CA GLY A 10 -0.91 8.59 5.95
C GLY A 10 -0.75 7.71 7.19
N GLU A 11 -1.82 7.50 7.95
CA GLU A 11 -1.84 6.57 9.08
C GLU A 11 -1.54 5.14 8.62
N MET A 12 -2.20 4.65 7.56
CA MET A 12 -1.92 3.32 7.02
C MET A 12 -0.46 3.17 6.59
N ILE A 13 0.09 4.16 5.90
CA ILE A 13 1.48 4.13 5.43
C ILE A 13 2.44 4.15 6.60
N SER A 14 2.18 4.95 7.63
CA SER A 14 3.01 5.02 8.84
C SER A 14 3.11 3.65 9.53
N LEU A 15 1.99 2.91 9.57
CA LEU A 15 1.96 1.54 10.09
C LEU A 15 2.82 0.59 9.25
N LEU A 16 2.81 0.71 7.92
CA LEU A 16 3.63 -0.11 7.03
C LEU A 16 5.12 0.28 7.14
N TRP A 17 5.43 1.57 7.19
CA TRP A 17 6.80 2.08 7.25
C TRP A 17 7.56 1.58 8.48
N ALA A 18 6.86 1.41 9.61
CA ALA A 18 7.42 0.82 10.83
C ALA A 18 7.91 -0.64 10.65
N ARG A 19 7.65 -1.28 9.50
CA ARG A 19 7.96 -2.68 9.17
C ARG A 19 8.86 -2.81 7.94
N SER A 20 9.72 -1.82 7.70
CA SER A 20 10.65 -1.80 6.54
C SER A 20 9.96 -1.81 5.18
N PHE A 21 8.81 -1.15 5.06
CA PHE A 21 8.08 -1.06 3.79
C PHE A 21 8.88 -0.38 2.67
N GLU A 22 9.83 0.50 3.01
CA GLU A 22 10.76 1.10 2.05
C GLU A 22 11.60 0.03 1.30
N ASP A 23 12.03 -1.03 1.97
CA ASP A 23 12.78 -2.13 1.35
C ASP A 23 11.90 -2.87 0.33
N TYR A 24 10.61 -3.00 0.62
CA TYR A 24 9.66 -3.55 -0.34
C TYR A 24 9.46 -2.64 -1.56
N LEU A 25 9.32 -1.32 -1.37
CA LEU A 25 9.17 -0.37 -2.48
C LEU A 25 10.39 -0.30 -3.39
N SER A 26 11.58 -0.63 -2.88
CA SER A 26 12.80 -0.74 -3.67
C SER A 26 13.05 -2.15 -4.24
N SER A 27 12.21 -3.13 -3.89
CA SER A 27 12.35 -4.53 -4.32
C SER A 27 11.82 -4.79 -5.74
N SER A 28 12.33 -5.87 -6.35
CA SER A 28 11.79 -6.36 -7.63
C SER A 28 10.34 -6.85 -7.54
N ALA A 29 9.87 -7.22 -6.34
CA ALA A 29 8.48 -7.64 -6.13
C ALA A 29 7.51 -6.48 -6.35
N PHE A 30 7.83 -5.29 -5.82
CA PHE A 30 7.02 -4.11 -6.05
C PHE A 30 7.05 -3.65 -7.51
N ILE A 31 8.21 -3.71 -8.18
CA ILE A 31 8.29 -3.42 -9.62
C ILE A 31 7.39 -4.36 -10.43
N ARG A 32 7.39 -5.66 -10.09
CA ARG A 32 6.50 -6.63 -10.73
C ARG A 32 5.03 -6.34 -10.47
N PHE A 33 4.66 -5.99 -9.24
CA PHE A 33 3.31 -5.55 -8.89
C PHE A 33 2.86 -4.36 -9.76
N LEU A 34 3.74 -3.37 -9.97
CA LEU A 34 3.43 -2.22 -10.83
C LEU A 34 3.24 -2.63 -12.28
N LEU A 35 4.08 -3.52 -12.81
CA LEU A 35 3.98 -4.01 -14.19
C LEU A 35 2.70 -4.83 -14.40
N ASP A 36 2.39 -5.77 -13.50
CA ASP A 36 1.22 -6.65 -13.58
C ASP A 36 -0.11 -5.88 -13.49
N HIS A 37 -0.07 -4.61 -13.06
CA HIS A 37 -1.25 -3.76 -12.90
C HIS A 37 -1.22 -2.47 -13.73
N GLU A 38 -0.21 -2.29 -14.58
CA GLU A 38 -0.03 -1.12 -15.44
C GLU A 38 0.05 0.20 -14.65
N LEU A 39 0.74 0.20 -13.51
CA LEU A 39 0.86 1.34 -12.57
C LEU A 39 2.24 2.01 -12.59
N CYS A 40 3.12 1.63 -13.51
CA CYS A 40 4.51 2.10 -13.55
C CYS A 40 4.60 3.61 -13.80
N ASP A 41 3.75 4.16 -14.66
CA ASP A 41 3.81 5.58 -15.03
C ASP A 41 3.27 6.47 -13.90
N GLU A 42 2.20 6.06 -13.24
CA GLU A 42 1.68 6.72 -12.04
C GLU A 42 2.72 6.70 -10.92
N TRP A 43 3.35 5.55 -10.66
CA TRP A 43 4.40 5.45 -9.65
C TRP A 43 5.59 6.36 -9.98
N ARG A 44 6.09 6.34 -11.22
CA ARG A 44 7.22 7.17 -11.66
C ARG A 44 6.93 8.64 -11.45
N LYS A 45 5.75 9.10 -11.89
CA LYS A 45 5.31 10.49 -11.72
C LYS A 45 5.36 10.95 -10.27
N TYR A 46 4.84 10.16 -9.33
CA TYR A 46 4.84 10.55 -7.91
C TYR A 46 6.22 10.46 -7.26
N LEU A 47 7.06 9.53 -7.72
CA LEU A 47 8.45 9.44 -7.28
C LEU A 47 9.27 10.65 -7.75
N GLU A 48 9.09 11.10 -9.00
CA GLU A 48 9.71 12.31 -9.53
C GLU A 48 9.25 13.55 -8.77
N LEU A 49 7.94 13.71 -8.53
CA LEU A 49 7.40 14.80 -7.71
C LEU A 49 7.98 14.82 -6.29
N GLY A 50 8.24 13.66 -5.69
CA GLY A 50 8.90 13.56 -4.39
C GLY A 50 10.37 14.00 -4.45
N ARG A 51 11.08 13.66 -5.53
CA ARG A 51 12.49 14.02 -5.75
C ARG A 51 12.68 15.49 -6.06
N ASP A 52 11.74 16.09 -6.79
CA ASP A 52 11.76 17.51 -7.14
C ASP A 52 11.40 18.42 -5.96
N ASN A 53 10.89 17.86 -4.86
CA ASN A 53 10.57 18.62 -3.67
C ASN A 53 11.84 18.82 -2.81
N PRO A 54 12.36 20.07 -2.70
CA PRO A 54 13.60 20.34 -1.98
C PRO A 54 13.48 20.13 -0.46
N ALA A 55 12.26 20.02 0.08
CA ALA A 55 12.03 19.75 1.50
C ALA A 55 12.08 18.24 1.84
N LEU A 56 12.15 17.35 0.84
CA LEU A 56 12.17 15.91 1.03
C LEU A 56 13.55 15.34 0.70
N TYR A 57 14.01 14.38 1.52
CA TYR A 57 15.27 13.67 1.28
C TYR A 57 15.19 12.23 1.77
N GLY A 58 15.93 11.34 1.12
CA GLY A 58 16.01 9.92 1.50
C GLY A 58 14.64 9.23 1.58
N SER A 59 14.38 8.52 2.68
CA SER A 59 13.15 7.77 2.93
C SER A 59 11.88 8.61 2.83
N SER A 60 11.95 9.91 3.16
CA SER A 60 10.81 10.83 3.08
C SER A 60 10.32 11.04 1.64
N VAL A 61 11.19 10.87 0.64
CA VAL A 61 10.80 10.93 -0.79
C VAL A 61 9.91 9.74 -1.14
N TRP A 62 10.30 8.53 -0.72
CA TRP A 62 9.54 7.30 -0.97
C TRP A 62 8.20 7.31 -0.24
N ASN A 63 8.20 7.74 1.03
CA ASN A 63 6.99 7.83 1.83
C ASN A 63 5.99 8.82 1.20
N TYR A 64 6.47 10.00 0.82
CA TYR A 64 5.67 10.99 0.11
C TYR A 64 5.12 10.43 -1.20
N ALA A 65 5.98 9.89 -2.06
CA ALA A 65 5.58 9.34 -3.36
C ALA A 65 4.51 8.26 -3.21
N PHE A 66 4.68 7.34 -2.25
CA PHE A 66 3.72 6.27 -1.98
C PHE A 66 2.40 6.78 -1.42
N THR A 67 2.44 7.81 -0.57
CA THR A 67 1.23 8.50 -0.10
C THR A 67 0.42 9.07 -1.26
N ARG A 68 1.09 9.81 -2.16
CA ARG A 68 0.43 10.40 -3.34
C ARG A 68 -0.07 9.33 -4.31
N PHE A 69 0.66 8.22 -4.44
CA PHE A 69 0.27 7.07 -5.25
C PHE A 69 -0.98 6.38 -4.69
N LEU A 70 -1.06 6.10 -3.39
CA LEU A 70 -2.27 5.52 -2.79
C LEU A 70 -3.47 6.48 -2.86
N GLU A 71 -3.24 7.79 -2.64
CA GLU A 71 -4.27 8.80 -2.87
C GLU A 71 -4.78 8.71 -4.32
N HIS A 72 -3.88 8.62 -5.31
CA HIS A 72 -4.25 8.49 -6.71
C HIS A 72 -5.12 7.25 -6.95
N LEU A 73 -4.68 6.07 -6.50
CA LEU A 73 -5.42 4.83 -6.69
C LEU A 73 -6.81 4.90 -6.05
N HIS A 74 -6.93 5.50 -4.85
CA HIS A 74 -8.21 5.64 -4.17
C HIS A 74 -9.19 6.52 -4.95
N HIS A 75 -8.72 7.64 -5.51
CA HIS A 75 -9.60 8.60 -6.21
C HIS A 75 -9.89 8.19 -7.65
N HIS A 76 -8.91 7.65 -8.37
CA HIS A 76 -9.01 7.38 -9.81
C HIS A 76 -9.38 5.93 -10.12
N LEU A 77 -9.10 5.00 -9.21
CA LEU A 77 -9.40 3.57 -9.36
C LEU A 77 -10.16 3.01 -8.14
N PRO A 78 -11.25 3.65 -7.65
CA PRO A 78 -11.91 3.29 -6.40
C PRO A 78 -12.43 1.84 -6.40
N GLU A 79 -12.89 1.34 -7.55
CA GLU A 79 -13.39 -0.03 -7.69
C GLU A 79 -12.28 -1.09 -7.58
N ARG A 80 -11.05 -0.73 -7.97
CA ARG A 80 -9.88 -1.62 -7.94
C ARG A 80 -9.02 -1.43 -6.70
N PHE A 81 -9.18 -0.33 -5.97
CA PHE A 81 -8.30 0.02 -4.85
C PHE A 81 -8.16 -1.09 -3.82
N LEU A 82 -9.26 -1.66 -3.32
CA LEU A 82 -9.21 -2.73 -2.31
C LEU A 82 -8.45 -3.96 -2.83
N PHE A 83 -8.64 -4.30 -4.10
CA PHE A 83 -7.93 -5.41 -4.73
C PHE A 83 -6.43 -5.11 -4.86
N LEU A 84 -6.07 -3.94 -5.40
CA LEU A 84 -4.67 -3.52 -5.57
C LEU A 84 -3.96 -3.42 -4.23
N PHE A 85 -4.59 -2.80 -3.23
CA PHE A 85 -4.02 -2.61 -1.92
C PHE A 85 -3.84 -3.94 -1.17
N SER A 86 -4.83 -4.83 -1.19
CA SER A 86 -4.67 -6.17 -0.59
C SER A 86 -3.61 -7.02 -1.28
N ARG A 87 -3.47 -6.93 -2.61
CA ARG A 87 -2.39 -7.61 -3.34
C ARG A 87 -1.02 -7.06 -2.96
N LEU A 88 -0.89 -5.74 -2.92
CA LEU A 88 0.33 -5.07 -2.46
C LEU A 88 0.73 -5.51 -1.04
N LEU A 89 -0.24 -5.56 -0.12
CA LEU A 89 0.01 -6.00 1.26
C LEU A 89 0.43 -7.48 1.33
N ALA A 90 -0.19 -8.33 0.51
CA ALA A 90 0.17 -9.75 0.44
C ALA A 90 1.62 -9.93 -0.01
N ASP A 91 2.01 -9.23 -1.08
CA ASP A 91 3.36 -9.30 -1.64
C ASP A 91 4.40 -8.73 -0.66
N PHE A 92 4.08 -7.62 0.01
CA PHE A 92 4.91 -7.06 1.07
C PHE A 92 5.14 -8.07 2.21
N SER A 93 4.08 -8.67 2.76
CA SER A 93 4.21 -9.63 3.86
C SER A 93 4.98 -10.91 3.50
N ARG A 94 4.97 -11.30 2.21
CA ARG A 94 5.75 -12.44 1.71
C ARG A 94 7.22 -12.09 1.54
N GLY A 95 7.50 -10.91 0.98
CA GLY A 95 8.87 -10.45 0.71
C GLY A 95 9.63 -10.09 1.98
N ILE A 96 8.92 -9.57 2.98
CA ILE A 96 9.45 -9.17 4.28
C ILE A 96 8.57 -9.86 5.31
N SER A 97 9.03 -11.00 5.84
CA SER A 97 8.28 -11.85 6.78
C SER A 97 7.87 -11.05 8.03
N CYS A 98 6.70 -10.42 7.99
CA CYS A 98 6.22 -9.50 9.01
C CYS A 98 4.71 -9.65 9.25
N ASP A 99 4.30 -9.39 10.50
CA ASP A 99 2.89 -9.35 10.88
C ASP A 99 2.25 -8.03 10.44
N LEU A 100 1.27 -8.13 9.53
CA LEU A 100 0.51 -6.97 9.08
C LEU A 100 -0.48 -6.50 10.15
N PRO A 101 -0.65 -5.17 10.35
CA PRO A 101 -1.64 -4.60 11.26
C PRO A 101 -3.04 -4.63 10.62
N VAL A 102 -3.61 -5.83 10.50
CA VAL A 102 -4.83 -6.07 9.71
C VAL A 102 -6.04 -5.32 10.28
N ASP A 103 -6.16 -5.21 11.60
CA ASP A 103 -7.30 -4.55 12.25
C ASP A 103 -7.26 -3.03 12.10
N GLU A 104 -6.08 -2.43 12.20
CA GLU A 104 -5.86 -0.99 11.97
C GLU A 104 -6.08 -0.64 10.48
N ILE A 105 -5.57 -1.48 9.57
CA ILE A 105 -5.81 -1.34 8.13
C ILE A 105 -7.31 -1.44 7.82
N ARG A 106 -8.02 -2.42 8.41
CA ARG A 106 -9.47 -2.57 8.25
C ARG A 106 -10.20 -1.32 8.72
N SER A 107 -9.84 -0.79 9.88
CA SER A 107 -10.43 0.42 10.45
C SER A 107 -10.20 1.64 9.58
N ALA A 108 -9.01 1.79 8.99
CA ALA A 108 -8.71 2.85 8.03
C ALA A 108 -9.53 2.72 6.73
N LEU A 109 -9.66 1.50 6.19
CA LEU A 109 -10.47 1.26 4.98
C LEU A 109 -11.97 1.56 5.20
N LEU A 110 -12.50 1.28 6.41
CA LEU A 110 -13.86 1.68 6.79
C LEU A 110 -14.01 3.21 6.82
N ARG A 111 -13.02 3.93 7.35
CA ARG A 111 -13.00 5.41 7.35
C ARG A 111 -12.92 6.00 5.94
N LEU A 112 -12.26 5.32 5.00
CA LEU A 112 -12.26 5.68 3.58
C LEU A 112 -13.59 5.39 2.85
N GLY A 113 -14.60 4.87 3.56
CA GLY A 113 -15.94 4.62 3.01
C GLY A 113 -16.10 3.29 2.28
N TYR A 114 -15.13 2.38 2.36
CA TYR A 114 -15.27 1.06 1.75
C TYR A 114 -16.23 0.17 2.58
N PRO A 115 -17.08 -0.63 1.93
CA PRO A 115 -18.03 -1.48 2.63
C PRO A 115 -17.31 -2.65 3.33
N ALA A 116 -17.68 -2.91 4.60
CA ALA A 116 -17.07 -3.92 5.45
C ALA A 116 -16.93 -5.29 4.77
N GLN A 117 -17.97 -5.76 4.07
CA GLN A 117 -17.95 -7.04 3.37
C GLN A 117 -16.86 -7.13 2.28
N LYS A 118 -16.63 -6.04 1.52
CA LYS A 118 -15.57 -6.01 0.50
C LYS A 118 -14.18 -5.95 1.15
N ILE A 119 -14.05 -5.21 2.25
CA ILE A 119 -12.81 -5.16 3.03
C ILE A 119 -12.46 -6.55 3.56
N ASP A 120 -13.41 -7.22 4.22
CA ASP A 120 -13.19 -8.55 4.79
C ASP A 120 -12.81 -9.57 3.70
N THR A 121 -13.45 -9.50 2.53
CA THR A 121 -13.09 -10.34 1.37
C THR A 121 -11.65 -10.08 0.90
N ALA A 122 -11.25 -8.81 0.79
CA ALA A 122 -9.91 -8.43 0.36
C ALA A 122 -8.83 -8.85 1.39
N LEU A 123 -9.11 -8.69 2.69
CA LEU A 123 -8.16 -9.02 3.76
C LEU A 123 -8.10 -10.53 4.07
N ILE A 124 -9.13 -11.32 3.75
CA ILE A 124 -9.08 -12.79 3.85
C ILE A 124 -7.93 -13.39 3.02
N VAL A 125 -7.61 -12.78 1.88
CA VAL A 125 -6.50 -13.21 1.01
C VAL A 125 -5.14 -13.06 1.72
N LEU A 126 -5.02 -12.11 2.64
CA LEU A 126 -3.82 -11.91 3.46
C LEU A 126 -3.66 -13.05 4.48
N LYS A 127 -4.75 -13.44 5.15
CA LYS A 127 -4.71 -14.53 6.17
C LYS A 127 -4.35 -15.89 5.58
N LYS A 128 -4.80 -16.20 4.36
CA LYS A 128 -4.43 -17.46 3.67
C LYS A 128 -2.97 -17.51 3.23
N THR A 129 -2.32 -16.36 3.16
CA THR A 129 -0.95 -16.22 2.67
C THR A 129 0.10 -16.31 3.78
N GLN A 130 -0.30 -16.05 5.04
CA GLN A 130 0.58 -16.07 6.21
C GLN A 130 0.67 -17.45 6.88
N VAL A 131 -0.04 -18.47 6.39
CA VAL A 131 0.19 -19.86 6.82
C VAL A 131 1.40 -20.38 6.05
N PRO A 132 2.56 -20.61 6.68
CA PRO A 132 3.64 -21.31 6.02
C PRO A 132 3.12 -22.70 5.64
N ASP A 133 3.31 -23.08 4.38
CA ASP A 133 3.13 -24.46 3.95
C ASP A 133 4.02 -25.35 4.83
N PRO A 134 3.47 -26.28 5.64
CA PRO A 134 4.26 -27.11 6.53
C PRO A 134 4.93 -28.29 5.80
N GLY A 135 5.29 -28.16 4.53
CA GLY A 135 5.87 -29.27 3.78
C GLY A 135 6.60 -28.90 2.49
N ARG A 136 7.89 -28.56 2.63
CA ARG A 136 8.89 -28.94 1.63
C ARG A 136 10.24 -29.23 2.26
#